data_AF-A0A5B7AIN0-F1
#
_entry.id   AF-A0A5B7AIN0-F1
#
_cell.length_a   1.000
_cell.length_b   1.000
_cell.length_c   1.000
_cell.angle_alpha   90.00
_cell.angle_beta   90.00
_cell.angle_gamma   90.00
#
_symmetry.space_group_name_H-M   'P 1'
#
loop_
_entity.id
_entity.type
_entity.pdbx_description
1 polymer ?
#
loop_
_entity_poly.entity_id
_entity_poly.type
_entity_poly.pdbx_seq_one_letter_code
_entity_poly.pdbx_strand_id
1 'polypeptide(L)'
;MLKETSLLNSISSQFQDAITSTTGRTKLIDSMDGIVKGTQQKLEKVQLVLQAEQKVCDALKERYAAAIAEQRHSYSLLKAFQEECAKNECLRSQTSEILP
;
A
#
# COMPACT_ATOMS: atom_id res chain seq x y z
N MET A 1 17.23 12.13 -7.29
CA MET A 1 18.14 12.61 -8.34
C MET A 1 19.02 13.78 -7.91
N LEU A 2 18.50 14.99 -7.64
CA LEU A 2 19.36 16.17 -7.31
C LEU A 2 20.45 15.89 -6.26
N LYS A 3 20.13 15.24 -5.15
CA LYS A 3 21.10 14.89 -4.10
C LYS A 3 22.15 13.86 -4.54
N GLU A 4 21.76 12.85 -5.31
CA GLU A 4 22.70 11.85 -5.85
C GLU A 4 23.61 12.47 -6.89
N THR A 5 23.07 13.30 -7.78
CA THR A 5 23.86 14.04 -8.78
C THR A 5 24.86 14.98 -8.12
N SER A 6 24.46 15.72 -7.08
CA SER A 6 25.38 16.56 -6.30
C SER A 6 26.48 15.74 -5.63
N LEU A 7 26.16 14.56 -5.11
CA LEU A 7 27.15 13.66 -4.50
C LEU A 7 28.17 13.16 -5.54
N LEU A 8 27.71 12.71 -6.71
CA LEU A 8 28.58 12.24 -7.80
C LEU A 8 29.47 13.36 -8.33
N ASN A 9 28.93 14.57 -8.49
CA ASN A 9 29.72 15.74 -8.91
C ASN A 9 30.78 16.10 -7.87
N SER A 10 30.45 16.02 -6.57
CA SER A 10 31.40 16.27 -5.49
C SER A 10 32.54 15.25 -5.49
N ILE A 11 32.23 13.97 -5.66
CA ILE A 11 33.22 12.89 -5.78
C ILE A 11 34.12 13.14 -6.99
N SER A 12 33.54 13.39 -8.16
CA SER A 12 34.28 13.61 -9.41
C SER A 12 35.24 14.80 -9.29
N SER A 13 34.79 15.90 -8.66
CA SER A 13 35.60 17.11 -8.49
C SER A 13 36.80 16.87 -7.57
N GLN A 14 36.61 16.13 -6.48
CA GLN A 14 37.65 15.93 -5.45
C GLN A 14 38.56 14.72 -5.70
N PHE A 15 38.21 13.84 -6.63
CA PHE A 15 38.90 12.57 -6.83
C PHE A 15 40.39 12.72 -7.17
N GLN A 16 40.70 13.60 -8.14
CA GLN A 16 42.07 13.79 -8.62
C GLN A 16 42.97 14.33 -7.51
N ASP A 17 42.48 15.27 -6.70
CA ASP A 17 43.23 15.82 -5.58
C ASP A 17 43.43 14.77 -4.48
N ALA A 18 42.40 13.99 -4.18
CA ALA A 18 42.47 12.96 -3.15
C ALA A 18 43.44 11.82 -3.50
N ILE A 19 43.51 11.38 -4.77
CA ILE A 19 44.31 10.19 -5.12
C ILE A 19 45.83 10.45 -5.08
N THR A 20 46.26 11.69 -5.26
CA THR A 20 47.68 12.09 -5.36
C THR A 20 48.45 11.93 -4.05
N SER A 21 47.77 11.84 -2.90
CA SER A 21 48.41 11.70 -1.59
C SER A 21 47.88 10.51 -0.80
N THR A 22 48.73 9.90 0.03
CA THR A 22 48.31 8.79 0.89
C THR A 22 47.18 9.19 1.84
N THR A 23 47.27 10.38 2.45
CA THR A 23 46.22 10.92 3.32
C THR A 23 44.91 11.15 2.57
N GLY A 24 44.97 11.68 1.34
CA GLY A 24 43.80 11.88 0.50
C GLY A 24 43.13 10.55 0.12
N ARG A 25 43.92 9.51 -0.22
CA ARG A 25 43.39 8.16 -0.51
C ARG A 25 42.66 7.56 0.69
N THR A 26 43.22 7.66 1.89
CA THR A 26 42.56 7.18 3.11
C THR A 26 41.23 7.90 3.35
N LYS A 27 41.21 9.25 3.27
CA LYS A 27 39.97 10.03 3.43
C LYS A 27 38.91 9.70 2.38
N LEU A 28 39.32 9.42 1.14
CA LEU A 28 38.42 9.02 0.08
C LEU A 28 37.78 7.66 0.40
N ILE A 29 38.56 6.69 0.87
CA ILE A 29 38.04 5.38 1.31
C ILE A 29 37.05 5.56 2.47
N ASP A 30 37.41 6.34 3.50
CA ASP A 30 36.53 6.59 4.65
C ASP A 30 35.21 7.27 4.23
N SER A 31 35.28 8.21 3.28
CA SER A 31 34.11 8.90 2.73
C SER A 31 33.20 7.94 1.95
N MET A 32 33.79 7.06 1.13
CA MET A 32 33.04 6.05 0.38
C MET A 32 32.38 5.03 1.31
N ASP A 33 33.07 4.56 2.35
CA ASP A 33 32.50 3.69 3.37
C ASP A 33 31.32 4.35 4.08
N GLY A 34 31.44 5.64 4.44
CA GLY A 34 30.34 6.43 4.98
C GLY A 34 29.12 6.53 4.06
N ILE A 35 29.35 6.74 2.75
CA ILE A 35 28.27 6.79 1.74
C ILE A 35 27.56 5.44 1.63
N VAL A 36 28.33 4.34 1.57
CA VAL A 36 27.78 2.98 1.48
C VAL A 36 26.94 2.68 2.72
N LYS A 37 27.46 2.94 3.93
CA LYS A 37 26.74 2.74 5.19
C LYS A 37 25.46 3.57 5.25
N GLY A 38 25.52 4.85 4.89
CA GLY A 38 24.35 5.73 4.87
C GLY A 38 23.29 5.27 3.86
N THR A 39 23.72 4.74 2.71
CA THR A 39 22.82 4.21 1.68
C THR A 39 22.15 2.93 2.15
N GLN A 40 22.91 2.02 2.77
CA GLN A 40 22.41 0.78 3.34
C GLN A 40 21.36 1.04 4.43
N GLN A 41 21.65 1.94 5.37
CA GLN A 41 20.69 2.34 6.42
C GLN A 41 19.41 2.93 5.84
N LYS A 42 19.52 3.77 4.80
CA LYS A 42 18.36 4.35 4.13
C LYS A 42 17.54 3.28 3.41
N LEU A 43 18.20 2.33 2.75
CA LEU A 43 17.55 1.21 2.07
C LEU A 43 16.74 0.37 3.06
N GLU A 44 17.36 -0.03 4.18
CA GLU A 44 16.70 -0.80 5.24
C GLU A 44 15.47 -0.07 5.78
N LYS A 45 15.59 1.23 6.06
CA LYS A 45 14.46 2.04 6.52
C LYS A 45 13.31 2.08 5.50
N VAL A 46 13.63 2.27 4.22
CA VAL A 46 12.62 2.29 3.15
C VAL A 46 11.96 0.92 3.01
N GLN A 47 12.71 -0.17 3.08
CA GLN A 47 12.17 -1.53 3.02
C GLN A 47 11.23 -1.84 4.19
N LEU A 48 11.58 -1.40 5.41
CA LEU A 48 10.71 -1.56 6.58
C LEU A 48 9.39 -0.79 6.42
N VAL A 49 9.46 0.46 5.98
CA VAL A 49 8.26 1.28 5.73
C VAL A 49 7.41 0.66 4.63
N LEU A 50 8.03 0.22 3.53
CA LEU A 50 7.32 -0.44 2.43
C LEU A 50 6.60 -1.70 2.91
N GLN A 51 7.25 -2.52 3.73
CA GLN A 51 6.63 -3.73 4.28
C GLN A 51 5.45 -3.40 5.21
N ALA A 52 5.56 -2.35 6.01
CA ALA A 52 4.47 -1.89 6.88
C ALA A 52 3.27 -1.40 6.06
N GLU A 53 3.51 -0.56 5.06
CA GLU A 53 2.46 -0.07 4.15
C GLU A 53 1.80 -1.21 3.36
N GLN A 54 2.59 -2.19 2.91
CA GLN A 54 2.05 -3.37 2.22
C GLN A 54 1.06 -4.14 3.10
N LYS A 55 1.41 -4.36 4.39
CA LYS A 55 0.50 -5.01 5.34
C LYS A 55 -0.78 -4.22 5.57
N VAL A 56 -0.69 -2.89 5.63
CA VAL A 56 -1.88 -2.02 5.76
C VAL A 56 -2.75 -2.11 4.52
N CYS A 57 -2.15 -2.07 3.33
CA CYS A 57 -2.85 -2.21 2.06
C CYS A 57 -3.58 -3.56 1.96
N ASP A 58 -2.92 -4.65 2.31
CA ASP A 58 -3.49 -5.99 2.25
C ASP A 58 -4.63 -6.15 3.27
N ALA A 59 -4.45 -5.67 4.51
CA ALA A 59 -5.53 -5.65 5.50
C ALA A 59 -6.75 -4.83 5.03
N LEU A 60 -6.52 -3.70 4.36
CA LEU A 60 -7.61 -2.89 3.82
C LEU A 60 -8.34 -3.59 2.67
N LYS A 61 -7.62 -4.27 1.78
CA LYS A 61 -8.22 -5.06 0.68
C LYS A 61 -9.11 -6.18 1.24
N GLU A 62 -8.64 -6.91 2.24
CA GLU A 62 -9.43 -7.97 2.88
C GLU A 62 -10.70 -7.42 3.52
N ARG A 63 -10.60 -6.31 4.27
CA ARG A 63 -11.77 -5.65 4.87
C ARG A 63 -12.77 -5.17 3.82
N TYR A 64 -12.28 -4.62 2.71
CA TYR A 64 -13.13 -4.19 1.61
C TYR A 64 -13.83 -5.38 0.95
N ALA A 65 -13.11 -6.47 0.68
CA ALA A 65 -13.69 -7.69 0.12
C ALA A 65 -14.79 -8.27 1.01
N ALA A 66 -14.55 -8.33 2.33
CA ALA A 66 -15.54 -8.76 3.31
C ALA A 66 -16.79 -7.85 3.33
N ALA A 67 -16.59 -6.52 3.31
CA ALA A 67 -17.71 -5.57 3.27
C ALA A 67 -18.56 -5.71 1.99
N ILE A 68 -17.92 -5.95 0.84
CA ILE A 68 -18.63 -6.20 -0.42
C ILE A 68 -19.40 -7.53 -0.38
N ALA A 69 -18.82 -8.58 0.20
CA ALA A 69 -19.52 -9.85 0.37
C ALA A 69 -20.76 -9.69 1.26
N GLU A 70 -20.62 -8.99 2.38
CA GLU A 70 -21.73 -8.70 3.30
C GLU A 70 -22.82 -7.85 2.63
N GLN A 71 -22.43 -6.81 1.88
CA GLN A 71 -23.38 -5.99 1.12
C GLN A 71 -24.18 -6.83 0.13
N ARG A 72 -23.52 -7.74 -0.61
CA ARG A 72 -24.18 -8.64 -1.56
C ARG A 72 -25.14 -9.57 -0.83
N HIS A 73 -24.73 -10.14 0.29
CA HIS A 73 -25.58 -11.01 1.10
C HIS A 73 -26.84 -10.28 1.58
N SER A 74 -26.66 -9.10 2.18
CA SER A 74 -27.76 -8.23 2.63
C SER A 74 -28.71 -7.87 1.49
N TYR A 75 -28.18 -7.54 0.30
CA TYR A 75 -29.00 -7.26 -0.88
C TYR A 75 -29.83 -8.47 -1.33
N SER A 76 -29.22 -9.66 -1.37
CA SER A 76 -29.94 -10.89 -1.70
C SER A 76 -31.08 -11.18 -0.73
N LEU A 77 -30.85 -11.00 0.57
CA LEU A 77 -31.88 -11.18 1.59
C LEU A 77 -33.03 -10.18 1.43
N LEU A 78 -32.71 -8.90 1.19
CA LEU A 78 -33.71 -7.87 0.97
C LEU A 78 -34.58 -8.19 -0.26
N LYS A 79 -33.95 -8.65 -1.35
CA LYS A 79 -34.67 -9.04 -2.56
C LYS A 79 -35.61 -10.22 -2.30
N ALA A 80 -35.13 -11.26 -1.63
CA ALA A 80 -35.97 -12.41 -1.27
C ALA A 80 -37.15 -12.00 -0.38
N PHE A 81 -36.91 -11.12 0.59
CA PHE A 81 -37.96 -10.58 1.44
C PHE A 81 -39.02 -9.81 0.65
N GLN A 82 -38.60 -8.96 -0.30
CA GLN A 82 -39.53 -8.23 -1.18
C GLN A 82 -40.40 -9.18 -2.02
N GLU A 83 -39.82 -10.26 -2.55
CA GLU A 83 -40.55 -11.28 -3.30
C GLU A 83 -41.61 -11.98 -2.43
N GLU A 84 -41.28 -12.30 -1.18
CA GLU A 84 -42.25 -12.89 -0.24
C GLU A 84 -43.35 -11.89 0.17
N CYS A 85 -43.02 -10.61 0.36
CA CYS A 85 -44.02 -9.56 0.58
C CYS A 85 -45.00 -9.47 -0.60
N ALA A 86 -44.50 -9.44 -1.84
CA ALA A 86 -45.35 -9.37 -3.03
C ALA A 86 -46.27 -10.60 -3.16
N LYS A 87 -45.76 -11.81 -2.86
CA LYS A 87 -46.58 -13.03 -2.81
C LYS A 87 -47.66 -12.93 -1.73
N ASN A 88 -47.31 -12.45 -0.54
CA ASN A 88 -48.27 -12.30 0.57
C ASN A 88 -49.39 -11.32 0.21
N GLU A 89 -49.05 -10.17 -0.38
CA GLU A 89 -50.03 -9.17 -0.84
C GLU A 89 -51.00 -9.78 -1.87
N CYS A 90 -50.48 -10.50 -2.87
CA CYS A 90 -51.29 -11.20 -3.86
C CYS A 90 -52.28 -12.20 -3.23
N LEU A 91 -51.79 -13.03 -2.29
CA LEU A 91 -52.63 -13.99 -1.57
C LEU A 91 -53.71 -13.30 -0.72
N ARG A 92 -53.39 -12.18 -0.07
CA ARG A 92 -54.35 -11.40 0.71
C ARG A 92 -55.44 -10.80 -0.17
N SER A 93 -55.10 -10.27 -1.33
CA SER A 93 -56.08 -9.78 -2.31
C SER A 93 -57.04 -10.89 -2.75
N GLN A 94 -56.51 -12.07 -3.10
CA GLN A 94 -57.34 -13.22 -3.50
C GLN A 94 -58.25 -13.69 -2.36
N THR A 95 -57.73 -13.76 -1.13
CA THR A 95 -58.52 -14.19 0.04
C THR A 95 -59.65 -13.20 0.33
N SER A 96 -59.42 -11.89 0.16
CA SER A 96 -60.43 -10.84 0.32
C SER A 96 -61.50 -10.85 -0.76
N GLU A 97 -61.23 -11.40 -1.94
CA GLU A 97 -62.23 -11.58 -3.00
C GLU A 97 -63.10 -12.83 -2.78
N ILE A 98 -62.59 -13.82 -2.03
CA ILE A 98 -63.26 -15.09 -1.77
C ILE A 98 -64.13 -15.05 -0.50
N LEU A 99 -63.85 -14.14 0.45
CA LEU A 99 -64.66 -13.93 1.65
C LEU A 99 -65.48 -12.62 1.49
N PRO A 100 -66.83 -12.66 1.48
CA PRO A 100 -67.68 -11.47 1.32
C PRO A 100 -67.63 -10.52 2.53
#